data_AF-A0A957X1X3-F1
#
_entry.id   AF-A0A957X1X3-F1
#
_cell.length_a   1.000
_cell.length_b   1.000
_cell.length_c   1.000
_cell.angle_alpha   90.00
_cell.angle_beta   90.00
_cell.angle_gamma   90.00
#
_symmetry.space_group_name_H-M   'P 1'
#
loop_
_entity.id
_entity.type
_entity.pdbx_description
1 polymer ?
#
loop_
_entity_poly.entity_id
_entity_poly.type
_entity_poly.pdbx_seq_one_letter_code
_entity_poly.pdbx_strand_id
1 'polypeptide(L)' 'MRQWYTQNWQQEVDFLEQELDIASGGRILDVGCGTGRHAVELARRGYQVTGLDFSAGMLAEAQIL' A
#
# COMPACT_ATOMS: atom_id res chain seq x y z
N MET A 1 16.40 -6.28 5.87
CA MET A 1 15.99 -6.32 7.30
C MET A 1 14.50 -6.66 7.33
N ARG A 2 14.10 -7.83 7.85
CA ARG A 2 12.70 -8.29 7.85
C ARG A 2 12.03 -7.81 9.14
N GLN A 3 11.14 -6.82 9.05
CA GLN A 3 10.38 -6.36 10.21
C GLN A 3 9.11 -7.22 10.35
N TRP A 4 8.63 -7.41 11.57
CA TRP A 4 7.57 -8.39 11.85
C TRP A 4 6.19 -8.01 11.29
N TYR A 5 5.98 -6.73 10.94
CA TYR A 5 4.77 -6.23 10.27
C TYR A 5 4.77 -6.41 8.73
N THR A 6 5.71 -7.17 8.16
CA THR A 6 5.99 -7.11 6.72
C THR A 6 5.97 -8.49 6.05
N GLN A 7 5.11 -9.42 6.47
CA GLN A 7 5.20 -10.78 5.94
C GLN A 7 4.14 -11.10 4.87
N ASN A 8 2.95 -10.48 4.90
CA ASN A 8 1.81 -10.94 4.11
C ASN A 8 1.05 -9.82 3.36
N TRP A 9 1.71 -8.73 2.99
CA TRP A 9 1.06 -7.54 2.40
C TRP A 9 0.22 -7.83 1.13
N GLN A 10 0.54 -8.88 0.35
CA GLN A 10 -0.28 -9.29 -0.80
C GLN A 10 -1.63 -9.85 -0.37
N GLN A 11 -1.64 -10.70 0.65
CA GLN A 11 -2.88 -11.28 1.21
C GLN A 11 -3.71 -10.20 1.93
N GLU A 12 -3.04 -9.22 2.54
CA GLU A 12 -3.69 -8.05 3.11
C GLU A 12 -4.38 -7.21 2.02
N VAL A 13 -3.74 -7.00 0.86
CA VAL A 13 -4.38 -6.34 -0.28
C VAL A 13 -5.52 -7.19 -0.88
N ASP A 14 -5.35 -8.50 -0.98
CA ASP A 14 -6.44 -9.41 -1.42
C ASP A 14 -7.68 -9.25 -0.53
N PHE A 15 -7.48 -9.21 0.78
CA PHE A 15 -8.56 -8.99 1.75
C PHE A 15 -9.22 -7.62 1.57
N LEU A 16 -8.42 -6.55 1.39
CA LEU A 16 -8.97 -5.21 1.14
C LEU A 16 -9.83 -5.16 -0.12
N GLU A 17 -9.42 -5.80 -1.22
CA GLU A 17 -10.23 -5.85 -2.45
C GLU A 17 -11.51 -6.68 -2.31
N GLN A 18 -11.50 -7.72 -1.47
CA GLN A 18 -12.68 -8.54 -1.23
C GLN A 18 -13.72 -7.82 -0.36
N GLU A 19 -13.26 -7.10 0.66
CA GLU A 19 -14.14 -6.44 1.63
C GLU A 19 -14.55 -5.03 1.21
N LEU A 20 -13.69 -4.34 0.47
CA LEU A 20 -13.97 -3.02 -0.05
C LEU A 20 -14.42 -3.16 -1.49
N ASP A 21 -15.69 -2.87 -1.75
CA ASP A 21 -16.26 -2.79 -3.10
C ASP A 21 -15.72 -1.55 -3.84
N ILE A 22 -14.40 -1.51 -4.07
CA ILE A 22 -13.70 -0.43 -4.73
C ILE A 22 -13.87 -0.63 -6.22
N ALA A 23 -14.43 0.38 -6.89
CA ALA A 23 -14.52 0.37 -8.35
C ALA A 23 -13.12 0.17 -8.97
N SER A 24 -13.05 -0.63 -10.04
CA SER A 24 -11.81 -0.80 -10.81
C SER A 24 -11.26 0.56 -11.24
N GLY A 25 -9.96 0.79 -11.01
CA GLY A 25 -9.33 2.09 -11.25
C GLY A 25 -9.65 3.16 -10.21
N GLY A 26 -10.26 2.79 -9.08
CA GLY A 26 -10.61 3.67 -7.97
C GLY A 26 -9.39 4.39 -7.37
N ARG A 27 -9.69 5.46 -6.61
CA ARG A 27 -8.68 6.27 -5.92
C ARG A 27 -8.58 5.86 -4.46
N ILE A 28 -7.36 5.60 -3.98
CA ILE A 28 -7.08 5.13 -2.62
C ILE A 28 -6.09 6.08 -1.94
N LEU A 29 -6.33 6.36 -0.66
CA LEU A 29 -5.40 7.05 0.23
C LEU A 29 -4.90 6.05 1.28
N ASP A 30 -3.61 5.73 1.25
CA ASP A 30 -2.94 4.87 2.23
C ASP A 30 -2.28 5.74 3.31
N VAL A 31 -2.88 5.77 4.52
CA VAL A 31 -2.44 6.62 5.63
C VAL A 31 -1.59 5.81 6.60
N GLY A 32 -0.37 6.29 6.87
CA GLY A 32 0.64 5.50 7.55
C GLY A 32 1.24 4.45 6.60
N CYS A 33 1.47 4.83 5.34
CA CYS A 33 1.88 3.89 4.29
C CYS A 33 3.25 3.26 4.53
N GLY A 34 4.04 3.79 5.47
CA GLY A 34 5.39 3.35 5.77
C GLY A 34 6.25 3.38 4.51
N THR A 35 6.90 2.25 4.20
CA THR A 35 7.71 2.08 3.00
C THR A 35 6.87 1.77 1.74
N GLY A 36 5.56 2.02 1.77
CA GLY A 36 4.66 1.98 0.60
C GLY A 36 4.24 0.59 0.09
N ARG A 37 4.34 -0.48 0.89
CA ARG A 37 4.12 -1.85 0.39
C ARG A 37 2.71 -2.11 -0.13
N HIS A 38 1.69 -1.72 0.62
CA HIS A 38 0.29 -1.81 0.18
C HIS A 38 0.01 -0.85 -0.95
N ALA A 39 0.46 0.41 -0.83
CA ALA A 39 0.29 1.39 -1.88
C ALA A 39 0.85 0.94 -3.25
N VAL A 40 2.03 0.32 -3.26
CA VAL A 40 2.65 -0.22 -4.49
C VAL A 40 1.88 -1.41 -5.04
N GLU A 41 1.47 -2.35 -4.19
CA GLU A 41 0.70 -3.51 -4.63
C GLU A 41 -0.67 -3.12 -5.19
N LEU A 42 -1.38 -2.20 -4.51
CA LEU A 42 -2.63 -1.62 -5.01
C LEU A 42 -2.43 -0.87 -6.34
N ALA A 43 -1.37 -0.07 -6.47
CA ALA A 43 -1.06 0.61 -7.72
C ALA A 43 -0.81 -0.40 -8.87
N ARG A 44 -0.11 -1.51 -8.60
CA ARG A 44 0.11 -2.59 -9.58
C ARG A 44 -1.18 -3.28 -10.03
N ARG A 45 -2.19 -3.33 -9.15
CA ARG A 45 -3.53 -3.86 -9.46
C ARG A 45 -4.43 -2.86 -10.21
N GLY A 46 -3.93 -1.65 -10.48
CA GLY A 46 -4.60 -0.65 -11.32
C GLY A 46 -5.31 0.46 -10.56
N TYR A 47 -5.17 0.54 -9.23
CA TYR A 47 -5.71 1.67 -8.46
C TYR A 47 -4.83 2.91 -8.58
N GLN A 48 -5.46 4.08 -8.43
CA GLN A 48 -4.75 5.35 -8.28
C GLN A 48 -4.49 5.61 -6.79
N VAL A 49 -3.26 5.37 -6.35
CA VAL A 49 -2.93 5.41 -4.92
C VAL A 49 -2.12 6.65 -4.56
N THR A 50 -2.51 7.31 -3.47
CA THR A 50 -1.68 8.31 -2.78
C THR A 50 -1.26 7.75 -1.43
N GLY A 51 0.05 7.67 -1.17
CA GLY A 51 0.59 7.28 0.12
C GLY A 51 0.93 8.49 0.99
N LEU A 52 0.62 8.42 2.28
CA LEU A 52 0.99 9.41 3.28
C LEU A 52 1.62 8.72 4.48
N ASP A 53 2.77 9.22 4.94
CA ASP A 53 3.38 8.81 6.21
C ASP A 53 4.00 10.03 6.89
N PHE A 54 4.01 10.01 8.22
CA PHE A 54 4.63 11.09 9.01
C PHE A 54 6.17 10.96 9.01
N SER A 55 6.70 9.76 8.85
CA SER A 55 8.12 9.48 8.85
C SER A 55 8.75 9.74 7.49
N ALA A 56 9.47 10.86 7.38
CA ALA A 56 10.27 11.17 6.20
C ALA A 56 11.28 10.05 5.84
N GLY A 57 11.81 9.34 6.84
CA GLY A 57 12.70 8.19 6.61
C GLY A 57 11.99 7.01 5.95
N MET A 58 10.75 6.72 6.36
CA MET A 58 9.95 5.66 5.74
C MET A 58 9.55 6.04 4.31
N LEU A 59 9.20 7.31 4.07
CA LEU A 59 8.91 7.81 2.72
C LEU A 59 10.15 7.78 1.82
N ALA A 60 11.35 8.04 2.35
CA ALA A 60 12.58 7.93 1.57
C ALA A 60 12.90 6.47 1.17
N GLU A 61 12.49 5.50 2.00
CA GLU A 61 12.55 4.07 1.68
C GLU A 61 11.40 3.59 0.80
N ALA A 62 10.33 4.38 0.63
CA ALA A 62 9.19 4.03 -0.20
C ALA A 62 9.61 4.04 -1.68
N GLN A 63 10.04 2.88 -2.17
CA GLN A 63 10.39 2.69 -3.57
C GLN A 63 9.20 2.11 -4.34
N ILE A 64 8.79 2.83 -5.39
CA ILE A 64 8.04 2.28 -6.51
C ILE A 64 9.01 1.33 -7.21
N LEU A 65 8.97 0.03 -6.87
CA LEU A 65 9.70 -1.00 -7.59
C LEU A 65 9.24 -1.08 -9.05
#